data_AF-A0A2E2BBL4-F1
#
_entry.id   AF-A0A2E2BBL4-F1
#
_cell.length_a   1.000
_cell.length_b   1.000
_cell.length_c   1.000
_cell.angle_alpha   90.00
_cell.angle_beta   90.00
_cell.angle_gamma   90.00
#
_symmetry.space_group_name_H-M   'P 1'
#
loop_
_entity.id
_entity.type
_entity.pdbx_description
1 polymer ?
#
loop_
_entity_poly.entity_id
_entity_poly.type
_entity_poly.pdbx_seq_one_letter_code
_entity_poly.pdbx_strand_id
1 'polypeptide(L)'
;MRIKRPTIDEIDEIADEFGLNLEFEDIESFKSLMEGPMSSYERIDELVEPCPEVKYPRGKAFRPEQKDNPLNAWYYKTSIQGASRGKLKGKTVAIKDNVCVAGVPMMNGCSALESFIPEIDATVVTRVLDAG
;
A
#
# COMPACT_ATOMS: atom_id res chain seq x y z
N MET A 1 -8.38 8.70 -8.69
CA MET A 1 -9.66 8.14 -8.19
C MET A 1 -10.71 9.25 -8.30
N ARG A 2 -12.01 9.04 -8.07
CA ARG A 2 -12.94 10.18 -7.91
C ARG A 2 -13.09 10.43 -6.42
N ILE A 3 -12.79 11.64 -5.98
CA ILE A 3 -12.86 12.00 -4.57
C ILE A 3 -14.32 12.02 -4.13
N LYS A 4 -14.65 11.18 -3.16
CA LYS A 4 -15.99 11.12 -2.59
C LYS A 4 -16.22 12.39 -1.77
N ARG A 5 -17.26 13.13 -2.12
CA ARG A 5 -17.74 14.25 -1.29
C ARG A 5 -18.41 13.70 -0.04
N PRO A 6 -18.24 14.34 1.13
CA PRO A 6 -18.93 13.92 2.34
C PRO A 6 -20.44 14.13 2.21
N THR A 7 -21.21 13.26 2.83
CA THR A 7 -22.66 13.45 3.02
C THR A 7 -22.93 14.46 4.13
N ILE A 8 -24.19 14.90 4.26
CA ILE A 8 -24.62 15.75 5.38
C ILE A 8 -24.39 15.01 6.70
N ASP A 9 -24.81 13.74 6.78
CA ASP A 9 -24.62 12.89 7.96
C ASP A 9 -23.13 12.73 8.32
N GLU A 10 -22.26 12.54 7.33
CA GLU A 10 -20.80 12.45 7.57
C GLU A 10 -20.24 13.79 8.11
N ILE A 11 -20.77 14.94 7.69
CA ILE A 11 -20.34 16.25 8.21
C ILE A 11 -20.84 16.45 9.65
N ASP A 12 -22.08 16.03 9.94
CA ASP A 12 -22.68 16.10 11.28
C ASP A 12 -21.91 15.23 12.28
N GLU A 13 -21.61 13.98 11.92
CA GLU A 13 -20.79 13.07 12.73
C GLU A 13 -19.39 13.64 13.02
N ILE A 14 -18.78 14.29 12.02
CA ILE A 14 -17.48 14.95 12.20
C ILE A 14 -17.61 16.17 13.13
N ALA A 15 -18.67 16.97 12.98
CA ALA A 15 -18.91 18.13 13.85
C ALA A 15 -19.03 17.70 15.32
N ASP A 16 -19.77 16.63 15.60
CA ASP A 16 -19.87 16.01 16.92
C ASP A 16 -18.52 15.53 17.46
N GLU A 17 -17.68 14.89 16.63
CA GLU A 17 -16.33 14.44 17.02
C GLU A 17 -15.44 15.63 17.47
N PHE A 18 -15.61 16.78 16.83
CA PHE A 18 -14.91 18.02 17.18
C PHE A 18 -15.61 18.86 18.26
N GLY A 19 -16.78 18.43 18.76
CA GLY A 19 -17.57 19.17 19.74
C GLY A 19 -18.16 20.48 19.20
N LEU A 20 -18.43 20.54 17.90
CA LEU A 20 -19.07 21.67 17.23
C LEU A 20 -20.58 21.42 17.16
N ASN A 21 -21.36 22.27 17.81
CA ASN A 21 -22.82 22.24 17.65
C ASN A 21 -23.18 23.03 16.38
N LEU A 22 -23.42 22.32 15.28
CA LEU A 22 -23.80 22.91 14.00
C LEU A 22 -25.30 22.72 13.76
N GLU A 23 -25.96 23.78 13.31
CA GLU A 23 -27.32 23.65 12.79
C GLU A 23 -27.27 23.15 11.34
N PHE A 24 -28.41 22.69 10.82
CA PHE A 24 -28.49 22.17 9.45
C PHE A 24 -28.01 23.19 8.40
N GLU A 25 -28.31 24.47 8.58
CA GLU A 25 -27.83 25.52 7.67
C GLU A 25 -26.30 25.68 7.70
N ASP A 26 -25.67 25.49 8.87
CA ASP A 26 -24.21 25.51 8.99
C ASP A 26 -23.60 24.34 8.23
N ILE A 27 -24.18 23.14 8.34
CA ILE A 27 -23.72 21.94 7.64
C ILE A 27 -23.77 22.12 6.12
N GLU A 28 -24.88 22.65 5.59
CA GLU A 28 -25.01 22.93 4.15
C GLU A 28 -24.03 24.01 3.68
N SER A 29 -23.75 25.00 4.53
CA SER A 29 -22.72 26.01 4.29
C SER A 29 -21.33 25.38 4.21
N PHE A 30 -20.96 24.54 5.18
CA PHE A 30 -19.68 23.84 5.21
C PHE A 30 -19.50 22.94 3.99
N LYS A 31 -20.52 22.18 3.63
CA LYS A 31 -20.52 21.33 2.43
C LYS A 31 -20.25 22.15 1.17
N SER A 32 -20.87 23.32 1.04
CA SER A 32 -20.64 24.23 -0.08
C SER A 32 -19.21 24.80 -0.09
N LEU A 33 -18.68 25.14 1.08
CA LEU A 33 -17.30 25.64 1.24
C LEU A 33 -16.25 24.58 0.92
N MET A 34 -16.55 23.30 1.17
CA MET A 34 -15.65 22.17 0.87
C MET A 34 -15.41 21.97 -0.63
N GLU A 35 -16.25 22.49 -1.53
CA GLU A 35 -16.07 22.30 -2.98
C GLU A 35 -14.71 22.81 -3.48
N GLY A 36 -14.25 23.98 -3.00
CA GLY A 36 -12.95 24.54 -3.38
C GLY A 36 -11.77 23.64 -2.99
N PRO A 37 -11.62 23.27 -1.70
CA PRO A 37 -10.63 22.28 -1.28
C PRO A 37 -10.75 20.94 -2.02
N MET A 38 -11.96 20.42 -2.22
CA MET A 38 -12.17 19.13 -2.90
C MET A 38 -11.68 19.16 -4.35
N SER A 39 -11.91 20.26 -5.08
CA SER A 39 -11.32 20.44 -6.42
C SER A 39 -9.79 20.46 -6.40
N SER A 40 -9.17 20.93 -5.31
CA SER A 40 -7.71 20.88 -5.16
C SER A 40 -7.20 19.46 -4.98
N TYR A 41 -7.92 18.61 -4.24
CA TYR A 41 -7.57 17.20 -4.15
C TYR A 41 -7.82 16.46 -5.48
N GLU A 42 -8.89 16.79 -6.23
CA GLU A 42 -9.13 16.22 -7.56
C GLU A 42 -7.97 16.53 -8.51
N ARG A 43 -7.42 17.74 -8.42
CA ARG A 43 -6.22 18.12 -9.16
C ARG A 43 -5.00 17.26 -8.79
N ILE A 44 -4.85 16.87 -7.52
CA ILE A 44 -3.77 15.97 -7.07
C ILE A 44 -3.95 14.58 -7.68
N ASP A 45 -5.18 14.07 -7.74
CA ASP A 45 -5.50 12.75 -8.33
C ASP A 45 -5.18 12.66 -9.84
N GLU A 46 -5.08 13.80 -10.52
CA GLU A 46 -4.64 13.90 -11.93
C GLU A 46 -3.11 13.92 -12.08
N LEU A 47 -2.36 14.15 -11.00
CA LEU A 47 -0.90 14.15 -11.05
C LEU A 47 -0.38 12.71 -11.12
N VAL A 48 0.66 12.51 -11.93
CA VAL A 48 1.36 11.24 -11.98
C VAL A 48 2.22 11.12 -10.71
N GLU A 49 1.95 10.08 -9.92
CA GLU A 49 2.76 9.76 -8.77
C GLU A 49 4.17 9.32 -9.20
N PRO A 50 5.25 9.89 -8.62
CA PRO A 50 6.60 9.43 -8.89
C PRO A 50 6.87 8.09 -8.18
N CYS A 51 6.60 6.98 -8.87
CA CYS A 51 6.88 5.64 -8.36
C CYS A 51 8.34 5.21 -8.63
N PRO A 52 9.04 4.60 -7.65
CA PRO A 52 10.33 3.98 -7.88
C PRO A 52 10.28 2.87 -8.93
N GLU A 53 11.35 2.74 -9.71
CA GLU A 53 11.46 1.67 -10.72
C GLU A 53 11.57 0.30 -10.06
N VAL A 54 10.75 -0.64 -10.55
CA VAL A 54 10.88 -2.07 -10.26
C VAL A 54 11.90 -2.68 -11.23
N LYS A 55 13.18 -2.68 -10.82
CA LYS A 55 14.33 -3.00 -11.69
C LYS A 55 14.40 -4.45 -12.21
N TYR A 56 13.91 -5.41 -11.44
CA TYR A 56 14.11 -6.84 -11.71
C TYR A 56 12.79 -7.54 -12.08
N PRO A 57 12.77 -8.45 -13.09
CA PRO A 57 11.56 -9.16 -13.46
C PRO A 57 10.95 -9.95 -12.30
N ARG A 58 9.61 -9.97 -12.24
CA ARG A 58 8.87 -10.72 -11.21
C ARG A 58 8.55 -12.14 -11.67
N GLY A 59 8.88 -13.10 -10.81
CA GLY A 59 8.41 -14.47 -10.92
C GLY A 59 7.02 -14.65 -10.30
N LYS A 60 6.45 -15.85 -10.43
CA LYS A 60 5.21 -16.21 -9.74
C LYS A 60 5.45 -16.29 -8.23
N ALA A 61 4.61 -15.61 -7.46
CA ALA A 61 4.51 -15.80 -6.02
C ALA A 61 3.43 -16.86 -5.73
N PHE A 62 3.66 -17.71 -4.73
CA PHE A 62 2.69 -18.71 -4.30
C PHE A 62 2.68 -18.88 -2.79
N ARG A 63 1.52 -19.25 -2.25
CA ARG A 63 1.37 -19.63 -0.85
C ARG A 63 1.78 -21.10 -0.70
N PRO A 64 2.82 -21.43 0.10
CA PRO A 64 3.27 -22.81 0.24
C PRO A 64 2.24 -23.68 0.97
N GLU A 65 2.18 -24.95 0.59
CA GLU A 65 1.40 -25.96 1.31
C GLU A 65 2.04 -26.27 2.68
N GLN A 66 1.27 -26.86 3.60
CA GLN A 66 1.75 -27.20 4.94
C GLN A 66 3.03 -28.05 4.93
N LYS A 67 3.15 -29.00 4.00
CA LYS A 67 4.34 -29.86 3.87
C LYS A 67 5.61 -29.06 3.58
N ASP A 68 5.47 -27.94 2.88
CA ASP A 68 6.56 -27.03 2.45
C ASP A 68 6.70 -25.81 3.38
N ASN A 69 5.85 -25.72 4.42
CA ASN A 69 5.83 -24.69 5.45
C ASN A 69 5.55 -25.28 6.86
N PRO A 70 6.34 -26.27 7.32
CA PRO A 70 6.03 -27.02 8.55
C PRO A 70 6.04 -26.15 9.81
N LEU A 71 6.77 -25.03 9.79
CA LEU A 71 6.86 -24.08 10.90
C LEU A 71 5.84 -22.93 10.80
N ASN A 72 5.00 -22.93 9.75
CA ASN A 72 4.09 -21.83 9.44
C ASN A 72 4.78 -20.45 9.41
N ALA A 73 6.03 -20.40 8.97
CA ALA A 73 6.84 -19.18 8.96
C ALA A 73 6.71 -18.38 7.65
N TRP A 74 6.23 -19.01 6.58
CA TRP A 74 6.05 -18.38 5.27
C TRP A 74 4.61 -17.87 5.07
N TYR A 75 4.48 -16.66 4.56
CA TYR A 75 3.24 -16.17 3.95
C TYR A 75 3.19 -16.53 2.46
N TYR A 76 4.08 -15.93 1.65
CA TYR A 76 4.29 -16.27 0.25
C TYR A 76 5.76 -16.60 -0.01
N LYS A 77 5.99 -17.43 -1.03
CA LYS A 77 7.33 -17.71 -1.59
C LYS A 77 7.36 -17.24 -3.04
N THR A 78 8.50 -16.74 -3.48
CA THR A 78 8.74 -16.28 -4.86
C THR A 78 10.20 -16.53 -5.25
N SER A 79 10.49 -16.42 -6.54
CA SER A 79 11.84 -16.41 -7.08
C SER A 79 12.03 -15.14 -7.90
N ILE A 80 12.84 -14.21 -7.38
CA ILE A 80 13.20 -12.97 -8.04
C ILE A 80 14.72 -12.99 -8.20
N GLN A 81 15.19 -12.97 -9.44
CA GLN A 81 16.62 -12.98 -9.73
C GLN A 81 17.15 -11.55 -9.68
N GLY A 82 18.10 -11.29 -8.78
CA GLY A 82 18.83 -10.03 -8.68
C GLY A 82 19.97 -9.94 -9.70
N ALA A 83 20.96 -9.10 -9.40
CA ALA A 83 22.14 -8.92 -10.21
C ALA A 83 22.94 -10.24 -10.39
N SER A 84 23.55 -10.44 -11.55
CA SER A 84 24.34 -11.65 -11.84
C SER A 84 25.67 -11.75 -11.06
N ARG A 85 26.01 -10.71 -10.29
CA ARG A 85 27.22 -10.56 -9.48
C ARG A 85 26.95 -9.70 -8.25
N GLY A 86 27.70 -9.94 -7.18
CA GLY A 86 27.68 -9.14 -5.97
C GLY A 86 27.92 -9.99 -4.72
N LYS A 87 27.88 -9.36 -3.54
CA LYS A 87 28.19 -10.01 -2.25
C LYS A 87 27.16 -11.07 -1.85
N LEU A 88 25.93 -10.98 -2.36
CA LEU A 88 24.84 -11.89 -2.06
C LEU A 88 24.60 -12.93 -3.16
N LYS A 89 25.44 -12.96 -4.22
CA LYS A 89 25.32 -13.93 -5.31
C LYS A 89 25.14 -15.36 -4.79
N GLY A 90 24.03 -15.98 -5.20
CA GLY A 90 23.69 -17.37 -4.87
C GLY A 90 23.15 -17.55 -3.44
N LYS A 91 22.78 -16.47 -2.76
CA LYS A 91 22.07 -16.52 -1.48
C LYS A 91 20.58 -16.34 -1.70
N THR A 92 19.81 -16.91 -0.78
CA THR A 92 18.36 -16.69 -0.69
C THR A 92 18.08 -15.88 0.57
N VAL A 93 17.23 -14.86 0.44
CA VAL A 93 16.86 -13.96 1.54
C VAL A 93 15.35 -14.05 1.76
N ALA A 94 14.93 -14.17 3.01
CA ALA A 94 13.55 -13.99 3.40
C ALA A 94 13.27 -12.51 3.69
N ILE A 95 12.17 -11.98 3.14
CA ILE A 95 11.73 -10.61 3.40
C ILE A 95 10.55 -10.69 4.38
N LYS A 96 10.61 -9.89 5.45
CA LYS A 96 9.53 -9.83 6.43
C LYS A 96 8.27 -9.25 5.77
N ASP A 97 7.11 -9.81 6.09
CA ASP A 97 5.82 -9.53 5.45
C ASP A 97 5.28 -8.09 5.63
N ASN A 98 6.03 -7.21 6.29
CA ASN A 98 5.72 -5.78 6.40
C ASN A 98 6.64 -4.91 5.52
N VAL A 99 7.47 -5.54 4.69
CA VAL A 99 8.39 -4.90 3.76
C VAL A 99 7.90 -5.19 2.34
N CYS A 100 7.54 -4.13 1.61
CA CYS A 100 6.99 -4.26 0.26
C CYS A 100 7.97 -4.95 -0.70
N VAL A 101 7.46 -5.94 -1.43
CA VAL A 101 8.11 -6.56 -2.59
C VAL A 101 7.13 -6.45 -3.75
N ALA A 102 7.46 -5.66 -4.78
CA ALA A 102 6.49 -5.32 -5.83
C ALA A 102 5.90 -6.58 -6.49
N GLY A 103 4.57 -6.65 -6.58
CA GLY A 103 3.84 -7.77 -7.20
C GLY A 103 3.75 -9.04 -6.34
N VAL A 104 4.22 -9.02 -5.09
CA VAL A 104 4.10 -10.16 -4.15
C VAL A 104 3.09 -9.81 -3.06
N PRO A 105 2.05 -10.63 -2.83
CA PRO A 105 1.09 -10.39 -1.75
C PRO A 105 1.79 -10.26 -0.39
N MET A 106 1.31 -9.32 0.42
CA MET A 106 1.71 -9.15 1.82
C MET A 106 0.48 -8.89 2.70
N MET A 107 0.55 -9.22 3.99
CA MET A 107 -0.54 -8.93 4.94
C MET A 107 -0.07 -8.35 6.28
N ASN A 108 1.24 -8.20 6.51
CA ASN A 108 1.81 -7.78 7.80
C ASN A 108 1.27 -8.61 8.99
N GLY A 109 0.93 -9.88 8.76
CA GLY A 109 0.27 -10.74 9.75
C GLY A 109 -1.08 -10.19 10.29
N CYS A 110 -1.75 -9.31 9.55
CA CYS A 110 -3.01 -8.67 9.94
C CYS A 110 -4.07 -8.83 8.85
N SER A 111 -5.30 -9.18 9.24
CA SER A 111 -6.41 -9.36 8.29
C SER A 111 -6.78 -8.08 7.54
N ALA A 112 -6.54 -6.89 8.13
CA ALA A 112 -6.83 -5.60 7.49
C ALA A 112 -6.01 -5.35 6.22
N LEU A 113 -4.87 -6.04 6.07
CA LEU A 113 -4.00 -5.95 4.89
C LEU A 113 -3.99 -7.24 4.07
N GLU A 114 -4.86 -8.20 4.39
CA GLU A 114 -4.94 -9.44 3.64
C GLU A 114 -5.33 -9.15 2.19
N SER A 115 -4.53 -9.63 1.23
CA SER A 115 -4.66 -9.39 -0.22
C SER A 115 -4.05 -8.09 -0.74
N PHE A 116 -3.37 -7.29 0.08
CA PHE A 116 -2.61 -6.15 -0.43
C PHE A 116 -1.42 -6.63 -1.27
N ILE A 117 -1.29 -6.09 -2.48
CA ILE A 117 -0.16 -6.34 -3.38
C ILE A 117 0.52 -4.98 -3.64
N PRO A 118 1.72 -4.75 -3.11
CA PRO A 118 2.42 -3.50 -3.32
C PRO A 118 2.90 -3.38 -4.77
N GLU A 119 2.92 -2.17 -5.30
CA GLU A 119 3.42 -1.85 -6.65
C GLU A 119 4.92 -1.50 -6.64
N ILE A 120 5.51 -1.32 -5.45
CA ILE A 120 6.89 -0.87 -5.26
C ILE A 120 7.72 -1.88 -4.45
N ASP A 121 9.02 -1.85 -4.66
CA ASP A 121 9.98 -2.44 -3.72
C ASP A 121 10.32 -1.47 -2.62
N ALA A 122 10.39 -1.96 -1.39
CA ALA A 122 11.10 -1.25 -0.35
C ALA A 122 12.57 -1.11 -0.75
N THR A 123 13.22 0.00 -0.37
CA THR A 123 14.62 0.29 -0.72
C THR A 123 15.58 -0.85 -0.36
N VAL A 124 15.33 -1.56 0.74
CA VAL A 124 16.16 -2.71 1.15
C VAL A 124 16.05 -3.88 0.17
N VAL A 125 14.87 -4.13 -0.41
CA VAL A 125 14.65 -5.20 -1.41
C VAL A 125 15.47 -4.89 -2.66
N THR A 126 15.40 -3.64 -3.15
CA THR A 126 16.24 -3.19 -4.29
C THR A 126 17.73 -3.38 -3.99
N ARG A 127 18.20 -2.97 -2.81
CA ARG A 127 19.62 -3.10 -2.43
C ARG A 127 20.08 -4.56 -2.29
N VAL A 128 19.21 -5.44 -1.80
CA VAL A 128 19.49 -6.88 -1.73
C VAL A 128 19.64 -7.44 -3.14
N LEU A 129 18.67 -7.17 -4.03
CA LEU A 129 18.72 -7.64 -5.42
C LEU A 129 19.91 -7.05 -6.19
N ASP A 130 20.25 -5.77 -5.98
CA ASP A 130 21.43 -5.12 -6.58
C ASP A 130 22.76 -5.74 -6.10
N ALA A 131 22.76 -6.39 -4.93
CA ALA A 131 23.92 -7.06 -4.37
C ALA A 131 24.07 -8.53 -4.82
N GLY A 132 23.21 -9.01 -5.73
CA GLY A 132 23.20 -10.37 -6.28
C GLY A 132 22.38 -11.36 -5.47
#